data_AF-A0A8X8FPX0-F1
#
_entry.id   AF-A0A8X8FPX0-F1
#
_cell.length_a   1.000
_cell.length_b   1.000
_cell.length_c   1.000
_cell.angle_alpha   90.00
_cell.angle_beta   90.00
_cell.angle_gamma   90.00
#
_symmetry.space_group_name_H-M   'P 1'
#
loop_
_entity.id
_entity.type
_entity.pdbx_description
1 polymer ?
#
loop_
_entity_poly.entity_id
_entity_poly.type
_entity_poly.pdbx_seq_one_letter_code
_entity_poly.pdbx_strand_id
1 'polypeptide(L)'
;MKITNNHRGPLGLPDGTVLAPGVEETVANWEQLKKNTVVQGWIRAKILTLGGDASASAPQAPSLLGSNVLPVRIDLVDDVSVSLGDVVRCAHTASGLSIEGWNELDDTLREAKLADAIEQLRSEALASAEVEARTRADAALAAAGAASTGGAIGPDGGAAPDPVTDKAVLVARAKELGVAGVGSHWGIGKLQEAIAEAQKKSEG
;
A
#
# COMPACT_ATOMS: atom_id res chain seq x y z
N MET A 1 -15.52 25.61 -21.16
CA MET A 1 -14.55 24.61 -21.67
C MET A 1 -13.24 24.82 -20.95
N LYS A 2 -12.51 23.76 -20.61
CA LYS A 2 -11.17 23.90 -20.02
C LYS A 2 -10.12 24.02 -21.11
N ILE A 3 -9.13 24.89 -20.94
CA ILE A 3 -8.11 25.17 -21.95
C ILE A 3 -6.79 25.40 -21.25
N THR A 4 -5.72 24.87 -21.84
CA THR A 4 -4.36 25.02 -21.34
C THR A 4 -3.52 25.75 -22.36
N ASN A 5 -2.78 26.76 -21.91
CA ASN A 5 -1.77 27.46 -22.68
C ASN A 5 -0.44 26.71 -22.61
N ASN A 6 0.03 26.13 -23.72
CA ASN A 6 1.34 25.44 -23.79
C ASN A 6 2.49 26.35 -24.25
N HIS A 7 2.22 27.63 -24.48
CA HIS A 7 3.23 28.60 -24.85
C HIS A 7 4.10 28.98 -23.64
N ARG A 8 5.28 29.55 -23.90
CA ARG A 8 6.22 29.98 -22.84
C ARG A 8 5.79 31.26 -22.10
N GLY A 9 4.77 31.95 -22.57
CA GLY A 9 4.32 33.23 -22.01
C GLY A 9 2.79 33.31 -21.94
N PRO A 10 2.26 34.33 -21.23
CA PRO A 10 0.83 34.56 -21.12
C PRO A 10 0.21 34.77 -22.50
N LEU A 11 -0.91 34.10 -22.77
CA LEU A 11 -1.66 34.25 -24.02
C LEU A 11 -2.96 34.98 -23.77
N GLY A 12 -3.15 36.10 -24.47
CA GLY A 12 -4.42 36.81 -24.51
C GLY A 12 -5.36 36.16 -25.51
N LEU A 13 -6.54 35.77 -25.06
CA LEU A 13 -7.65 35.36 -25.91
C LEU A 13 -8.33 36.59 -26.53
N PRO A 14 -9.00 36.45 -27.69
CA PRO A 14 -9.75 37.53 -28.33
C PRO A 14 -10.85 38.16 -27.47
N ASP A 15 -11.28 37.51 -26.38
CA ASP A 15 -12.25 38.06 -25.42
C ASP A 15 -11.60 38.91 -24.30
N GLY A 16 -10.27 39.05 -24.32
CA GLY A 16 -9.50 39.76 -23.29
C GLY A 16 -9.05 38.89 -22.12
N THR A 17 -9.43 37.62 -22.05
CA THR A 17 -8.98 36.68 -21.03
C THR A 17 -7.49 36.36 -21.25
N VAL A 18 -6.68 36.41 -20.19
CA VAL A 18 -5.25 36.07 -20.28
C VAL A 18 -5.02 34.73 -19.60
N LEU A 19 -4.54 33.75 -20.38
CA LEU A 19 -4.23 32.41 -19.91
C LEU A 19 -2.77 32.32 -19.46
N ALA A 20 -2.55 31.93 -18.20
CA ALA A 20 -1.22 31.64 -17.70
C ALA A 20 -0.63 30.37 -18.35
N PRO A 21 0.69 30.32 -18.60
CA PRO A 21 1.33 29.15 -19.21
C PRO A 21 1.22 27.92 -18.29
N GLY A 22 0.81 26.78 -18.85
CA GLY A 22 0.68 25.50 -18.18
C GLY A 22 -0.52 25.36 -17.23
N VAL A 23 -1.33 26.40 -17.06
CA VAL A 23 -2.51 26.38 -16.19
C VAL A 23 -3.75 26.04 -17.01
N GLU A 24 -4.54 25.07 -16.52
CA GLU A 24 -5.84 24.73 -17.09
C GLU A 24 -6.90 25.70 -16.56
N GLU A 25 -7.39 26.58 -17.43
CA GLU A 25 -8.41 27.58 -17.08
C GLU A 25 -9.73 27.32 -17.78
N THR A 26 -10.83 27.62 -17.09
CA THR A 26 -12.18 27.47 -17.65
C THR A 26 -12.58 28.75 -18.37
N VAL A 27 -12.71 28.68 -19.69
CA VAL A 27 -13.13 29.80 -20.53
C VAL A 27 -14.62 29.67 -20.84
N ALA A 28 -15.40 30.68 -20.42
CA ALA A 28 -16.84 30.73 -20.56
C ALA A 28 -17.30 30.90 -22.02
N ASN A 29 -16.61 31.75 -22.80
CA ASN A 29 -16.98 32.10 -24.18
C ASN A 29 -16.36 31.19 -25.26
N TRP A 30 -15.97 29.97 -24.87
CA TRP A 30 -15.18 29.10 -25.74
C TRP A 30 -15.85 28.74 -27.08
N GLU A 31 -17.17 28.52 -27.08
CA GLU A 31 -17.93 28.14 -28.28
C GLU A 31 -17.85 29.19 -29.42
N GLN A 32 -17.67 30.46 -29.07
CA GLN A 32 -17.46 31.54 -30.02
C GLN A 32 -15.97 31.67 -30.37
N LEU A 33 -15.08 31.57 -29.38
CA LEU A 33 -13.63 31.70 -29.56
C LEU A 33 -13.04 30.60 -30.48
N LYS A 34 -13.53 29.36 -30.40
CA LYS A 34 -13.06 28.25 -31.24
C LYS A 34 -13.34 28.45 -32.74
N LYS A 35 -14.23 29.39 -33.10
CA LYS A 35 -14.53 29.75 -34.50
C LYS A 35 -13.57 30.81 -35.05
N ASN A 36 -12.78 31.45 -34.19
CA ASN A 36 -11.81 32.46 -34.60
C ASN A 36 -10.59 31.79 -35.25
N THR A 37 -10.20 32.28 -36.44
CA THR A 37 -9.08 31.75 -37.22
C THR A 37 -7.75 31.73 -36.45
N VAL A 38 -7.50 32.73 -35.60
CA VAL A 38 -6.27 32.83 -34.80
C VAL A 38 -6.25 31.76 -33.70
N VAL A 39 -7.38 31.58 -33.00
CA VAL A 39 -7.53 30.54 -31.97
C VAL A 39 -7.43 29.15 -32.58
N GLN A 40 -8.02 28.92 -33.75
CA GLN A 40 -7.85 27.68 -34.50
C GLN A 40 -6.38 27.45 -34.90
N GLY A 41 -5.68 28.51 -35.33
CA GLY A 41 -4.25 28.47 -35.60
C GLY A 41 -3.45 28.03 -34.38
N TRP A 42 -3.77 28.54 -33.19
CA TRP A 42 -3.12 28.15 -31.94
C TRP A 42 -3.44 26.71 -31.52
N ILE A 43 -4.67 26.23 -31.71
CA ILE A 43 -5.02 24.82 -31.47
C ILE A 43 -4.23 23.93 -32.45
N ARG A 44 -4.19 24.26 -33.74
CA ARG A 44 -3.45 23.51 -34.76
C ARG A 44 -1.94 23.50 -34.53
N ALA A 45 -1.40 24.60 -33.99
CA ALA A 45 0.00 24.73 -33.60
C ALA A 45 0.32 24.12 -32.22
N LYS A 46 -0.66 23.50 -31.54
CA LYS A 46 -0.54 22.97 -30.17
C LYS A 46 -0.14 24.02 -29.11
N ILE A 47 -0.36 25.30 -29.41
CA ILE A 47 -0.15 26.42 -28.50
C ILE A 47 -1.27 26.45 -27.44
N LEU A 48 -2.49 26.03 -27.82
CA LEU A 48 -3.62 25.81 -26.92
C LEU A 48 -4.05 24.35 -26.97
N THR A 49 -4.24 23.72 -25.81
CA THR A 49 -4.84 22.37 -25.68
C THR A 49 -6.19 22.48 -25.00
N LEU A 50 -7.17 21.70 -25.46
CA LEU A 50 -8.49 21.63 -24.85
C LEU A 50 -8.48 20.59 -23.73
N GLY A 51 -8.91 20.99 -22.53
CA GLY A 51 -9.14 20.10 -21.41
C GLY A 51 -10.31 19.17 -21.76
N GLY A 52 -9.95 17.91 -22.04
CA GLY A 52 -10.78 16.91 -22.70
C GLY A 52 -10.00 16.13 -23.77
N ASP A 53 -9.12 16.82 -24.52
CA ASP A 53 -8.17 16.22 -25.48
C ASP A 53 -6.79 15.93 -24.85
N ALA A 54 -6.62 16.19 -23.55
CA ALA A 54 -5.47 15.76 -22.76
C ALA A 54 -5.33 14.23 -22.64
N SER A 55 -6.18 13.45 -23.33
CA SER A 55 -6.03 12.00 -23.50
C SER A 55 -5.29 11.61 -24.80
N ALA A 56 -4.97 12.55 -25.68
CA ALA A 56 -4.38 12.26 -26.99
C ALA A 56 -3.13 13.12 -27.29
N SER A 57 -2.11 13.09 -26.44
CA SER A 57 -0.67 13.25 -26.79
C SER A 57 0.18 13.61 -25.55
N ALA A 58 0.13 12.79 -24.51
CA ALA A 58 1.40 12.41 -23.89
C ALA A 58 1.92 11.20 -24.70
N PRO A 59 3.23 10.98 -24.87
CA PRO A 59 3.69 9.66 -25.29
C PRO A 59 3.05 8.66 -24.33
N GLN A 60 2.10 7.86 -24.82
CA GLN A 60 1.47 6.85 -23.99
C GLN A 60 2.62 5.96 -23.54
N ALA A 61 2.85 5.89 -22.23
CA ALA A 61 3.85 4.99 -21.68
C ALA A 61 3.55 3.61 -22.30
N PRO A 62 4.55 2.96 -22.90
CA PRO A 62 4.28 1.77 -23.69
C PRO A 62 3.59 0.75 -22.79
N SER A 63 2.44 0.26 -23.24
CA SER A 63 1.63 -0.68 -22.48
C SER A 63 2.22 -2.07 -22.62
N LEU A 64 2.19 -2.85 -21.54
CA LEU A 64 2.63 -4.24 -21.58
C LEU A 64 1.58 -5.09 -22.28
N LEU A 65 1.99 -5.81 -23.32
CA LEU A 65 1.15 -6.83 -23.93
C LEU A 65 0.88 -7.96 -22.94
N GLY A 66 -0.39 -8.31 -22.77
CA GLY A 66 -0.85 -9.33 -21.84
C GLY A 66 -0.94 -10.72 -22.46
N SER A 67 -1.81 -11.55 -21.88
CA SER A 67 -2.17 -12.86 -22.43
C SER A 67 -3.33 -12.75 -23.41
N ASN A 68 -3.30 -13.59 -24.45
CA ASN A 68 -4.41 -13.77 -25.39
C ASN A 68 -5.32 -14.96 -25.01
N VAL A 69 -4.93 -15.74 -24.00
CA VAL A 69 -5.59 -17.01 -23.63
C VAL A 69 -6.16 -16.97 -22.22
N LEU A 70 -5.48 -16.27 -21.31
CA LEU A 70 -5.86 -16.21 -19.91
C LEU A 70 -7.03 -15.24 -19.69
N PRO A 71 -7.95 -15.57 -18.77
CA PRO A 71 -9.01 -14.66 -18.38
C PRO A 71 -8.47 -13.42 -17.66
N VAL A 72 -9.29 -12.37 -17.58
CA VAL A 72 -8.94 -11.13 -16.87
C VAL A 72 -8.70 -11.33 -15.36
N ARG A 73 -9.28 -12.37 -14.77
CA ARG A 73 -9.12 -12.78 -13.38
C ARG A 73 -8.70 -14.24 -13.34
N ILE A 74 -7.60 -14.51 -12.64
CA ILE A 74 -6.97 -15.82 -12.56
C ILE A 74 -7.01 -16.29 -11.12
N ASP A 75 -7.59 -17.46 -10.90
CA ASP A 75 -7.67 -18.07 -9.59
C ASP A 75 -6.34 -18.78 -9.27
N LEU A 76 -5.76 -18.44 -8.12
CA LEU A 76 -4.49 -18.98 -7.65
C LEU A 76 -4.72 -20.21 -6.78
N VAL A 77 -5.37 -20.04 -5.63
CA VAL A 77 -5.71 -21.11 -4.68
C VAL A 77 -6.94 -20.70 -3.86
N ASP A 78 -7.85 -21.64 -3.63
CA ASP A 78 -9.10 -21.41 -2.89
C ASP A 78 -9.82 -20.12 -3.35
N ASP A 79 -9.96 -19.14 -2.44
CA ASP A 79 -10.59 -17.83 -2.67
C ASP A 79 -9.59 -16.71 -3.11
N VAL A 80 -8.33 -17.04 -3.36
CA VAL A 80 -7.30 -16.08 -3.78
C VAL A 80 -7.27 -15.98 -5.30
N SER A 81 -7.65 -14.81 -5.83
CA SER A 81 -7.62 -14.50 -7.26
C SER A 81 -6.85 -13.21 -7.54
N VAL A 82 -6.16 -13.17 -8.69
CA VAL A 82 -5.37 -12.02 -9.13
C VAL A 82 -5.83 -11.51 -10.49
N SER A 83 -5.53 -10.25 -10.80
CA SER A 83 -5.82 -9.68 -12.11
C SER A 83 -4.75 -10.08 -13.12
N LEU A 84 -5.15 -10.23 -14.40
CA LEU A 84 -4.21 -10.47 -15.49
C LEU A 84 -3.13 -9.38 -15.56
N GLY A 85 -3.48 -8.12 -15.27
CA GLY A 85 -2.52 -7.01 -15.25
C GLY A 85 -1.42 -7.18 -14.19
N ASP A 86 -1.75 -7.76 -13.03
CA ASP A 86 -0.76 -8.02 -11.97
C ASP A 86 0.13 -9.21 -12.32
N VAL A 87 -0.42 -10.25 -12.96
CA VAL A 87 0.36 -11.38 -13.49
C VAL A 87 1.35 -10.90 -14.54
N VAL A 88 0.90 -10.07 -15.49
CA VAL A 88 1.75 -9.49 -16.55
C VAL A 88 2.85 -8.62 -15.94
N ARG A 89 2.53 -7.81 -14.93
CA ARG A 89 3.52 -6.98 -14.23
C ARG A 89 4.55 -7.83 -13.48
N CYS A 90 4.10 -8.91 -12.82
CA CYS A 90 4.96 -9.86 -12.12
C CYS A 90 5.92 -10.55 -13.10
N ALA A 91 5.38 -11.13 -14.17
CA ALA A 91 6.16 -11.81 -15.20
C ALA A 91 7.16 -10.88 -15.90
N HIS A 92 6.75 -9.66 -16.24
CA HIS A 92 7.64 -8.65 -16.82
C HIS A 92 8.78 -8.31 -15.85
N THR A 93 8.47 -8.07 -14.58
CA THR A 93 9.48 -7.75 -13.54
C THR A 93 10.46 -8.90 -13.35
N ALA A 94 9.96 -10.14 -13.30
CA ALA A 94 10.79 -11.34 -13.17
C ALA A 94 11.67 -11.57 -14.42
N SER A 95 11.18 -11.21 -15.61
CA SER A 95 11.94 -11.35 -16.86
C SER A 95 13.10 -10.37 -17.00
N GLY A 96 13.04 -9.21 -16.32
CA GLY A 96 14.03 -8.14 -16.44
C GLY A 96 14.09 -7.48 -17.83
N LEU A 97 13.12 -7.77 -18.71
CA LEU A 97 13.05 -7.20 -20.06
C LEU A 97 12.61 -5.74 -20.01
N SER A 98 12.97 -5.00 -21.05
CA SER A 98 12.31 -3.72 -21.32
C SER A 98 10.90 -3.96 -21.83
N ILE A 99 10.06 -2.91 -21.78
CA ILE A 99 8.69 -2.99 -22.29
C ILE A 99 8.67 -3.36 -23.78
N GLU A 100 9.61 -2.82 -24.56
CA GLU A 100 9.79 -3.14 -25.98
C GLU A 100 10.18 -4.61 -26.15
N GLY A 101 11.19 -5.09 -25.41
CA GLY A 101 11.63 -6.49 -25.47
C GLY A 101 10.54 -7.48 -25.03
N TRP A 102 9.69 -7.10 -24.08
CA TRP A 102 8.52 -7.89 -23.69
C TRP A 102 7.44 -7.92 -24.77
N ASN A 103 7.18 -6.77 -25.38
CA ASN A 103 6.17 -6.65 -26.44
C ASN A 103 6.62 -7.34 -27.74
N GLU A 104 7.92 -7.48 -27.98
CA GLU A 104 8.50 -8.21 -29.11
C GLU A 104 8.62 -9.72 -28.91
N LEU A 105 8.32 -10.25 -27.71
CA LEU A 105 8.33 -11.70 -27.47
C LEU A 105 7.37 -12.44 -28.41
N ASP A 106 7.72 -13.65 -28.78
CA ASP A 106 6.76 -14.58 -29.38
C ASP A 106 5.64 -14.88 -28.39
N ASP A 107 4.41 -15.04 -28.90
CA ASP A 107 3.24 -15.33 -28.07
C ASP A 107 3.46 -16.58 -27.21
N THR A 108 4.08 -17.63 -27.75
CA THR A 108 4.37 -18.86 -27.00
C THR A 108 5.30 -18.61 -25.82
N LEU A 109 6.35 -17.81 -26.03
CA LEU A 109 7.32 -17.47 -24.97
C LEU A 109 6.71 -16.53 -23.93
N ARG A 110 5.86 -15.59 -24.35
CA ARG A 110 5.14 -14.70 -23.44
C ARG A 110 4.17 -15.49 -22.56
N GLU A 111 3.38 -16.37 -23.15
CA GLU A 111 2.44 -17.23 -22.41
C GLU A 111 3.19 -18.17 -21.45
N ALA A 112 4.34 -18.72 -21.83
CA ALA A 112 5.18 -19.52 -20.92
C ALA A 112 5.63 -18.69 -19.70
N LYS A 113 6.12 -17.46 -19.90
CA LYS A 113 6.50 -16.56 -18.80
C LYS A 113 5.33 -16.18 -17.90
N LEU A 114 4.14 -16.00 -18.48
CA LEU A 114 2.93 -15.72 -17.72
C LEU A 114 2.49 -16.95 -16.90
N ALA A 115 2.63 -18.15 -17.44
CA ALA A 115 2.37 -19.40 -16.72
C ALA A 115 3.32 -19.58 -15.53
N ASP A 116 4.63 -19.35 -15.74
CA ASP A 116 5.64 -19.40 -14.67
C ASP A 116 5.30 -18.40 -13.54
N ALA A 117 4.88 -17.18 -13.90
CA ALA A 117 4.49 -16.16 -12.92
C ALA A 117 3.21 -16.55 -12.15
N ILE A 118 2.25 -17.21 -12.79
CA ILE A 118 1.06 -17.73 -12.10
C ILE A 118 1.46 -18.82 -11.11
N GLU A 119 2.33 -19.74 -11.49
CA GLU A 119 2.80 -20.81 -10.60
C GLU A 119 3.58 -20.25 -9.40
N GLN A 120 4.41 -19.22 -9.63
CA GLN A 120 5.08 -18.50 -8.55
C GLN A 120 4.06 -17.85 -7.59
N LEU A 121 3.08 -17.10 -8.11
CA LEU A 121 2.05 -16.45 -7.31
C LEU A 121 1.19 -17.47 -6.54
N ARG A 122 0.92 -18.63 -7.13
CA ARG A 122 0.24 -19.75 -6.45
C ARG A 122 1.07 -20.29 -5.29
N SER A 123 2.37 -20.49 -5.51
CA SER A 123 3.28 -20.99 -4.48
C SER A 123 3.40 -20.00 -3.32
N GLU A 124 3.47 -18.70 -3.60
CA GLU A 124 3.48 -17.64 -2.60
C GLU A 124 2.16 -17.56 -1.83
N ALA A 125 1.03 -17.74 -2.51
CA ALA A 125 -0.29 -17.77 -1.88
C ALA A 125 -0.45 -18.99 -0.95
N LEU A 126 0.02 -20.17 -1.38
CA LEU A 126 0.03 -21.38 -0.56
C LEU A 126 0.93 -21.23 0.68
N ALA A 127 2.14 -20.69 0.51
CA ALA A 127 3.04 -20.43 1.62
C ALA A 127 2.44 -19.42 2.61
N SER A 128 1.79 -18.37 2.10
CA SER A 128 1.12 -17.36 2.92
C SER A 128 -0.06 -17.96 3.70
N ALA A 129 -0.86 -18.82 3.05
CA ALA A 129 -1.96 -19.53 3.70
C ALA A 129 -1.47 -20.47 4.81
N GLU A 130 -0.34 -21.14 4.63
CA GLU A 130 0.26 -22.01 5.66
C GLU A 130 0.73 -21.21 6.87
N VAL A 131 1.34 -20.04 6.67
CA VAL A 131 1.73 -19.13 7.76
C VAL A 131 0.51 -18.60 8.50
N GLU A 132 -0.55 -18.21 7.78
CA GLU A 132 -1.80 -17.77 8.39
C GLU A 132 -2.49 -18.90 9.18
N ALA A 133 -2.51 -20.12 8.65
CA ALA A 133 -3.04 -21.29 9.34
C ALA A 133 -2.25 -21.58 10.62
N ARG A 134 -0.91 -21.49 10.57
CA ARG A 134 -0.06 -21.65 11.76
C ARG A 134 -0.31 -20.57 12.79
N THR A 135 -0.43 -19.31 12.37
CA THR A 135 -0.72 -18.17 13.24
C THR A 135 -2.10 -18.30 13.89
N ARG A 136 -3.11 -18.73 13.12
CA ARG A 136 -4.46 -18.97 13.63
C ARG A 136 -4.50 -20.14 14.62
N ALA A 137 -3.74 -21.21 14.37
CA ALA A 137 -3.62 -22.32 15.30
C ALA A 137 -2.96 -21.91 16.62
N ASP A 138 -1.92 -21.07 16.56
CA ASP A 138 -1.24 -20.52 17.75
C ASP A 138 -2.16 -19.60 18.55
N ALA A 139 -2.90 -18.71 17.86
CA ALA A 139 -3.92 -17.85 18.48
C ALA A 139 -5.07 -18.66 19.12
N ALA A 140 -5.51 -19.75 18.49
CA ALA A 140 -6.54 -20.62 19.04
C ALA A 140 -6.05 -21.39 20.28
N LEU A 141 -4.78 -21.82 20.30
CA LEU A 141 -4.16 -22.46 21.45
C LEU A 141 -4.02 -21.49 22.63
N ALA A 142 -3.67 -20.23 22.36
CA ALA A 142 -3.64 -19.16 23.36
C ALA A 142 -5.03 -18.85 23.95
N ALA A 143 -6.08 -18.86 23.11
CA ALA A 143 -7.47 -18.66 23.56
C ALA A 143 -7.99 -19.84 24.40
N ALA A 144 -7.62 -21.08 24.05
CA ALA A 144 -7.99 -22.28 24.82
C ALA A 144 -7.27 -22.35 26.17
N GLY A 145 -6.02 -21.85 26.25
CA GLY A 145 -5.27 -21.73 27.51
C GLY A 145 -5.89 -20.74 28.51
N ALA A 146 -6.60 -19.71 28.04
CA ALA A 146 -7.28 -18.74 28.90
C ALA A 146 -8.60 -19.26 29.51
N ALA A 147 -9.23 -20.29 28.92
CA ALA A 147 -10.50 -20.85 29.41
C ALA A 147 -10.35 -21.80 30.61
N SER A 148 -9.13 -22.24 30.95
CA SER A 148 -8.90 -23.24 32.02
C SER A 148 -8.49 -22.66 33.38
N THR A 149 -8.49 -21.33 33.55
CA THR A 149 -8.24 -20.68 34.87
C THR A 149 -9.46 -19.92 35.41
N GLY A 150 -10.67 -20.25 34.94
CA GLY A 150 -11.93 -19.73 35.48
C GLY A 150 -12.47 -20.59 36.63
N GLY A 151 -11.71 -20.71 37.72
CA GLY A 151 -12.10 -21.49 38.88
C GLY A 151 -11.86 -20.73 40.18
N ALA A 152 -12.96 -20.19 40.72
CA ALA A 152 -13.23 -19.90 42.14
C ALA A 152 -13.13 -18.42 42.64
N ILE A 153 -14.31 -17.98 43.10
CA ILE A 153 -14.69 -17.05 44.19
C ILE A 153 -14.39 -15.55 44.07
N GLY A 154 -15.46 -14.75 43.88
CA GLY A 154 -15.53 -13.35 44.36
C GLY A 154 -15.92 -13.29 45.85
N PRO A 155 -16.38 -12.15 46.41
CA PRO A 155 -16.53 -10.80 45.83
C PRO A 155 -15.93 -9.69 46.74
N ASP A 156 -16.07 -8.42 46.31
CA ASP A 156 -16.34 -7.21 47.11
C ASP A 156 -15.45 -6.00 46.77
N GLY A 157 -16.09 -4.82 46.72
CA GLY A 157 -15.43 -3.54 46.95
C GLY A 157 -14.87 -2.82 45.73
N GLY A 158 -15.48 -1.69 45.38
CA GLY A 158 -14.97 -0.80 44.33
C GLY A 158 -13.74 0.03 44.72
N ALA A 159 -13.37 0.91 43.78
CA ALA A 159 -12.42 2.02 43.84
C ALA A 159 -11.03 1.78 43.21
N ALA A 160 -10.75 2.63 42.22
CA ALA A 160 -9.45 3.01 41.61
C ALA A 160 -8.71 1.98 40.73
N PRO A 161 -8.14 2.41 39.58
CA PRO A 161 -7.17 1.60 38.85
C PRO A 161 -5.81 1.63 39.60
N ASP A 162 -5.47 0.53 40.29
CA ASP A 162 -4.12 0.29 40.82
C ASP A 162 -3.10 0.10 39.66
N PRO A 163 -1.97 0.83 39.62
CA PRO A 163 -1.03 0.81 38.51
C PRO A 163 0.15 -0.15 38.72
N VAL A 164 -0.07 -1.45 39.02
CA VAL A 164 1.07 -2.34 39.36
C VAL A 164 1.01 -3.78 38.85
N THR A 165 0.00 -4.18 38.08
CA THR A 165 -0.10 -5.58 37.58
C THR A 165 0.52 -5.77 36.19
N ASP A 166 0.85 -4.68 35.50
CA ASP A 166 1.46 -4.75 34.18
C ASP A 166 2.93 -5.19 34.27
N LYS A 167 3.19 -6.43 33.88
CA LYS A 167 4.53 -7.02 33.80
C LYS A 167 5.51 -6.15 33.01
N ALA A 168 5.04 -5.48 31.95
CA ALA A 168 5.85 -4.56 31.17
C ALA A 168 6.32 -3.35 32.01
N VAL A 169 5.46 -2.81 32.87
CA VAL A 169 5.77 -1.70 33.78
C VAL A 169 6.78 -2.15 34.84
N LEU A 170 6.65 -3.37 35.37
CA LEU A 170 7.61 -3.93 36.32
C LEU A 170 8.98 -4.19 35.68
N VAL A 171 9.03 -4.68 34.45
CA VAL A 171 10.31 -4.85 33.73
C VAL A 171 10.98 -3.49 33.48
N ALA A 172 10.21 -2.46 33.10
CA ALA A 172 10.73 -1.10 32.94
C ALA A 172 11.27 -0.55 34.26
N ARG A 173 10.52 -0.71 35.36
CA ARG A 173 10.90 -0.21 36.68
C ARG A 173 12.13 -0.90 37.27
N ALA A 174 12.23 -2.21 37.12
CA ALA A 174 13.41 -2.98 37.52
C ALA A 174 14.65 -2.61 36.68
N LYS A 175 14.47 -2.27 35.41
CA LYS A 175 15.55 -1.79 34.53
C LYS A 175 16.03 -0.39 34.93
N GLU A 176 15.12 0.51 35.29
CA GLU A 176 15.46 1.84 35.83
C GLU A 176 16.27 1.74 37.12
N LEU A 177 15.99 0.73 37.95
CA LEU A 177 16.69 0.46 39.21
C LEU A 177 18.00 -0.34 39.05
N GLY A 178 18.40 -0.65 37.81
CA GLY A 178 19.67 -1.30 37.52
C GLY A 178 19.74 -2.79 37.90
N VAL A 179 18.60 -3.49 37.98
CA VAL A 179 18.56 -4.92 38.30
C VAL A 179 19.17 -5.74 37.14
N ALA A 180 20.27 -6.43 37.40
CA ALA A 180 20.96 -7.23 36.40
C ALA A 180 20.14 -8.46 35.98
N GLY A 181 19.98 -8.67 34.66
CA GLY A 181 19.25 -9.82 34.10
C GLY A 181 17.72 -9.69 34.08
N VAL A 182 17.19 -8.48 34.25
CA VAL A 182 15.76 -8.22 34.15
C VAL A 182 15.24 -8.43 32.72
N GLY A 183 14.15 -9.19 32.58
CA GLY A 183 13.51 -9.41 31.28
C GLY A 183 12.14 -10.05 31.39
N SER A 184 11.45 -10.17 30.24
CA SER A 184 10.10 -10.73 30.14
C SER A 184 10.00 -12.21 30.55
N HIS A 185 11.13 -12.88 30.78
CA HIS A 185 11.17 -14.25 31.29
C HIS A 185 11.02 -14.33 32.82
N TRP A 186 11.02 -13.21 33.55
CA TRP A 186 10.79 -13.18 34.99
C TRP A 186 9.29 -13.13 35.30
N GLY A 187 8.87 -13.87 36.32
CA GLY A 187 7.51 -13.78 36.86
C GLY A 187 7.29 -12.48 37.63
N ILE A 188 6.03 -12.03 37.72
CA ILE A 188 5.63 -10.77 38.37
C ILE A 188 6.16 -10.68 39.81
N GLY A 189 6.02 -11.76 40.61
CA GLY A 189 6.53 -11.78 41.99
C GLY A 189 8.05 -11.58 42.09
N LYS A 190 8.81 -12.19 41.16
CA LYS A 190 10.28 -12.05 41.11
C LYS A 190 10.70 -10.63 40.69
N LEU A 191 9.93 -9.97 39.81
CA LEU A 191 10.17 -8.59 39.40
C LEU A 191 9.87 -7.61 40.55
N GLN A 192 8.77 -7.81 41.28
CA GLN A 192 8.41 -6.97 42.43
C GLN A 192 9.43 -7.08 43.57
N GLU A 193 9.88 -8.29 43.89
CA GLU A 193 10.90 -8.53 44.92
C GLU A 193 12.23 -7.87 44.55
N ALA A 194 12.66 -7.99 43.30
CA ALA A 194 13.88 -7.34 42.81
C ALA A 194 13.79 -5.81 42.79
N ILE A 195 12.62 -5.24 42.49
CA ILE A 195 12.36 -3.80 42.57
C ILE A 195 12.43 -3.31 44.02
N ALA A 196 11.79 -4.03 44.94
CA ALA A 196 11.79 -3.67 46.36
C ALA A 196 13.20 -3.75 46.96
N GLU A 197 13.98 -4.77 46.60
CA GLU A 197 15.36 -4.90 47.05
C GLU A 197 16.28 -3.82 46.46
N ALA A 198 16.11 -3.48 45.19
CA ALA A 198 16.88 -2.41 44.55
C ALA A 198 16.52 -1.02 45.10
N GLN A 199 15.25 -0.76 45.42
CA GLN A 199 14.82 0.48 46.09
C GLN A 199 15.42 0.58 47.50
N LYS A 200 15.36 -0.50 48.29
CA LYS A 200 15.95 -0.55 49.62
C LYS A 200 17.46 -0.34 49.62
N LYS A 201 18.14 -0.77 48.54
CA LYS A 201 19.59 -0.56 48.35
C LYS A 201 19.95 0.84 47.86
N SER A 202 18.98 1.60 47.31
CA SER A 202 19.19 2.97 46.84
C SER A 202 18.91 4.03 47.93
N GLU A 203 18.33 3.63 49.07
CA GLU A 203 17.95 4.51 50.17
C GLU A 203 18.81 4.32 51.44
N GLY A 204 19.90 3.55 51.33
CA GLY A 204 20.87 3.28 52.40
C GLY A 204 22.26 3.84 52.12
#